data_AF-A0A661PN84-F1
#
_entry.id   AF-A0A661PN84-F1
#
_cell.length_a   1.000
_cell.length_b   1.000
_cell.length_c   1.000
_cell.angle_alpha   90.00
_cell.angle_beta   90.00
_cell.angle_gamma   90.00
#
_symmetry.space_group_name_H-M   'P 1'
#
loop_
_entity.id
_entity.type
_entity.pdbx_description
1 polymer ?
#
loop_
_entity_poly.entity_id
_entity_poly.type
_entity_poly.pdbx_seq_one_letter_code
_entity_poly.pdbx_strand_id
1 'polypeptide(L)'
;MGVRMCMRLVAIPLLTILCLATFAIADQGRPGRLVTLDNKEIVFDSIMERDIVKGWWNGSAITVPLNTVTEITFFEAPKVDYSIIGNDIKTGIMGLTRRNDGKKFVLHDAFMPADCNCSYITYTYRNPFTGETLQANAAIDGLQKIIFEDGVR
;
A
#
# COMPACT_ATOMS: atom_id res chain seq x y z
N MET A 1 21.03 -36.71 -32.25
CA MET A 1 21.26 -35.28 -31.91
C MET A 1 19.98 -34.46 -31.64
N GLY A 2 18.77 -34.90 -32.04
CA GLY A 2 17.53 -34.10 -31.88
C GLY A 2 16.93 -34.00 -30.46
N VAL A 3 17.08 -35.01 -29.60
CA VAL A 3 16.41 -35.04 -28.28
C VAL A 3 17.00 -34.03 -27.29
N ARG A 4 18.32 -33.84 -27.31
CA ARG A 4 19.02 -32.86 -26.44
C ARG A 4 18.71 -31.40 -26.80
N MET A 5 18.39 -31.14 -28.07
CA MET A 5 18.06 -29.80 -28.56
C MET A 5 16.60 -29.45 -28.22
N CYS A 6 15.67 -30.40 -28.39
CA CYS A 6 14.28 -30.25 -27.92
C CYS A 6 14.17 -30.07 -26.40
N MET A 7 14.92 -30.83 -25.59
CA MET A 7 14.91 -30.66 -24.12
C MET A 7 15.37 -29.26 -23.69
N ARG A 8 16.39 -28.68 -24.35
CA ARG A 8 16.85 -27.32 -24.05
C ARG A 8 15.85 -26.25 -24.49
N LEU A 9 15.19 -26.45 -25.63
CA LEU A 9 14.15 -25.55 -26.14
C LEU A 9 12.90 -25.50 -25.27
N VAL A 10 12.64 -26.54 -24.46
CA VAL A 10 11.52 -26.56 -23.49
C VAL A 10 11.98 -26.14 -22.10
N ALA A 11 13.18 -26.54 -21.67
CA ALA A 11 13.68 -26.24 -20.33
C ALA A 11 13.92 -24.74 -20.11
N ILE A 12 14.44 -24.03 -21.12
CA ILE A 12 14.73 -22.59 -21.04
C ILE A 12 13.45 -21.74 -20.86
N PRO A 13 12.39 -21.89 -21.69
CA PRO A 13 11.16 -21.14 -21.48
C PRO A 13 10.48 -21.52 -20.16
N LEU A 14 10.53 -22.79 -19.75
CA LEU A 14 9.96 -23.24 -18.48
C LEU A 14 10.69 -22.61 -17.28
N LEU A 15 12.03 -22.50 -17.34
CA LEU A 15 12.83 -21.81 -16.32
C LEU A 15 12.54 -20.31 -16.30
N THR A 16 12.38 -19.67 -17.46
CA THR A 16 12.00 -18.25 -17.49
C THR A 16 10.59 -18.00 -16.96
N ILE A 17 9.64 -18.91 -17.20
CA ILE A 17 8.27 -18.82 -16.64
C ILE A 17 8.31 -19.03 -15.13
N LEU A 18 9.09 -19.99 -14.64
CA LEU A 18 9.30 -20.21 -13.21
C LEU A 18 9.96 -19.00 -12.53
N CYS A 19 10.98 -18.40 -13.16
CA CYS A 19 11.59 -17.17 -12.66
C CYS A 19 10.59 -16.00 -12.64
N LEU A 20 9.85 -15.77 -13.72
CA LEU A 20 8.84 -14.72 -13.78
C LEU A 20 7.71 -14.93 -12.76
N ALA A 21 7.30 -16.18 -12.52
CA ALA A 21 6.33 -16.54 -11.49
C ALA A 21 6.85 -16.29 -10.06
N THR A 22 8.16 -16.50 -9.81
CA THR A 22 8.76 -16.18 -8.51
C THR A 22 8.89 -14.68 -8.23
N PHE A 23 8.96 -13.82 -9.25
CA PHE A 23 9.00 -12.37 -9.06
C PHE A 23 7.60 -11.73 -8.94
N ALA A 24 6.56 -12.40 -9.45
CA ALA A 24 5.18 -11.89 -9.37
C ALA A 24 4.53 -12.13 -7.99
N ILE A 25 5.10 -13.00 -7.15
CA ILE A 25 4.58 -13.35 -5.81
C ILE A 25 5.65 -13.07 -4.76
N ALA A 26 6.14 -11.84 -4.75
CA ALA A 26 6.70 -11.26 -3.54
C ALA A 26 5.76 -10.13 -3.15
N ASP A 27 4.58 -10.50 -2.65
CA ASP A 27 3.79 -9.62 -1.80
C ASP A 27 4.65 -9.38 -0.55
N GLN A 28 5.57 -8.42 -0.67
CA GLN A 28 6.43 -7.99 0.42
C GLN A 28 5.53 -7.23 1.37
N GLY A 29 4.85 -7.99 2.24
CA GLY A 29 4.11 -7.44 3.34
C GLY A 29 5.01 -6.44 4.05
N ARG A 30 4.63 -5.17 3.92
CA ARG A 30 5.40 -4.06 4.45
C ARG A 30 4.79 -3.72 5.80
N PRO A 31 5.44 -4.12 6.91
CA PRO A 31 4.86 -3.92 8.23
C PRO A 31 4.81 -2.44 8.56
N GLY A 32 3.92 -2.11 9.47
CA GLY A 32 3.72 -0.74 9.88
C GLY A 32 2.70 -0.61 10.99
N ARG A 33 2.30 0.65 11.22
CA ARG A 33 1.40 1.04 12.29
C ARG A 33 0.41 2.06 11.76
N LEU A 34 -0.87 1.83 12.02
CA LEU A 34 -1.92 2.82 11.84
C LEU A 34 -2.09 3.58 13.15
N VAL A 35 -2.10 4.91 13.11
CA VAL A 35 -2.39 5.77 14.25
C VAL A 35 -3.75 6.39 14.03
N THR A 36 -4.70 6.12 14.93
CA THR A 36 -6.05 6.70 14.86
C THR A 36 -6.07 8.13 15.39
N LEU A 37 -7.16 8.87 15.15
CA LEU A 37 -7.37 10.19 15.75
C LEU A 37 -7.33 10.20 17.29
N ASP A 38 -7.72 9.09 17.91
CA ASP A 38 -7.63 8.87 19.37
C ASP A 38 -6.20 8.49 19.83
N ASN A 39 -5.21 8.58 18.95
CA ASN A 39 -3.82 8.17 19.19
C ASN A 39 -3.68 6.69 19.56
N LYS A 40 -4.62 5.84 19.12
CA LYS A 40 -4.49 4.38 19.24
C LYS A 40 -3.63 3.87 18.10
N GLU A 41 -2.68 3.01 18.42
CA GLU A 41 -1.75 2.45 17.46
C GLU A 41 -2.13 0.99 17.15
N ILE A 42 -2.33 0.69 15.88
CA ILE A 42 -2.68 -0.65 15.39
C ILE A 42 -1.51 -1.13 14.53
N VAL A 43 -0.85 -2.21 14.95
CA VAL A 43 0.27 -2.80 14.21
C VAL A 43 -0.28 -3.72 13.11
N PHE A 44 0.28 -3.61 11.91
CA PHE A 44 -0.05 -4.45 10.77
C PHE A 44 1.20 -5.05 10.13
N ASP A 45 1.03 -6.20 9.49
CA ASP A 45 2.06 -6.88 8.71
C ASP A 45 2.07 -6.42 7.25
N SER A 46 0.89 -6.16 6.67
CA SER A 46 0.76 -5.60 5.32
C SER A 46 -0.55 -4.83 5.15
N ILE A 47 -0.57 -3.94 4.15
CA ILE A 47 -1.80 -3.31 3.65
C ILE A 47 -2.11 -3.95 2.31
N MET A 48 -3.37 -4.36 2.11
CA MET A 48 -3.82 -5.00 0.88
C MET A 48 -4.37 -3.98 -0.11
N GLU A 49 -4.13 -4.22 -1.41
CA GLU A 49 -4.75 -3.48 -2.53
C GLU A 49 -4.52 -1.95 -2.48
N ARG A 50 -3.45 -1.51 -1.82
CA ARG A 50 -3.04 -0.10 -1.74
C ARG A 50 -1.56 0.00 -2.07
N ASP A 51 -1.24 0.36 -3.30
CA ASP A 51 0.15 0.46 -3.74
C ASP A 51 0.59 1.90 -4.02
N ILE A 52 -0.36 2.81 -4.15
CA ILE A 52 -0.13 4.18 -4.60
C ILE A 52 -0.97 5.19 -3.81
N VAL A 53 -0.50 6.43 -3.77
CA VAL A 53 -1.26 7.62 -3.37
C VAL A 53 -1.37 8.51 -4.59
N LYS A 54 -2.57 8.96 -4.91
CA LYS A 54 -2.81 9.94 -5.97
C LYS A 54 -3.18 11.27 -5.33
N GLY A 55 -2.82 12.38 -5.95
CA GLY A 55 -3.20 13.72 -5.48
C GLY A 55 -2.55 14.81 -6.31
N TRP A 56 -2.69 16.04 -5.86
CA TRP A 56 -2.18 17.23 -6.53
C TRP A 56 -1.04 17.86 -5.72
N TRP A 57 0.07 18.13 -6.39
CA TRP A 57 1.22 18.84 -5.83
C TRP A 57 1.56 20.03 -6.73
N ASN A 58 1.55 21.24 -6.17
CA ASN A 58 1.82 22.48 -6.91
C ASN A 58 1.02 22.61 -8.22
N GLY A 59 -0.26 22.24 -8.20
CA GLY A 59 -1.15 22.30 -9.37
C GLY A 59 -0.94 21.21 -10.41
N SER A 60 -0.04 20.25 -10.17
CA SER A 60 0.16 19.08 -11.03
C SER A 60 -0.36 17.81 -10.37
N ALA A 61 -1.07 16.97 -11.12
CA ALA A 61 -1.48 15.66 -10.67
C ALA A 61 -0.25 14.74 -10.58
N ILE A 62 -0.07 14.09 -9.42
CA ILE A 62 1.03 13.16 -9.18
C ILE A 62 0.50 11.81 -8.69
N THR A 63 1.25 10.76 -8.98
CA THR A 63 1.04 9.42 -8.41
C THR A 63 2.31 9.02 -7.68
N VAL A 64 2.19 8.73 -6.39
CA VAL A 64 3.31 8.39 -5.51
C VAL A 64 3.18 6.93 -5.09
N PRO A 65 4.12 6.06 -5.49
CA PRO A 65 4.17 4.68 -5.00
C PRO A 65 4.43 4.61 -3.49
N LEU A 66 3.66 3.80 -2.76
CA LEU A 66 3.79 3.69 -1.31
C LEU A 66 5.17 3.22 -0.88
N ASN A 67 5.82 2.36 -1.66
CA ASN A 67 7.20 1.91 -1.41
C ASN A 67 8.23 3.06 -1.40
N THR A 68 7.87 4.28 -1.80
CA THR A 68 8.72 5.47 -1.71
C THR A 68 8.42 6.36 -0.49
N VAL A 69 7.42 6.00 0.32
CA VAL A 69 6.85 6.84 1.39
C VAL A 69 6.94 6.13 2.74
N THR A 70 7.64 6.68 3.73
CA THR A 70 7.76 6.10 5.09
C THR A 70 6.62 6.44 6.03
N GLU A 71 6.01 7.61 5.88
CA GLU A 71 4.89 8.06 6.72
C GLU A 71 3.86 8.78 5.86
N ILE A 72 2.59 8.51 6.12
CA ILE A 72 1.45 9.25 5.59
C ILE A 72 0.77 9.92 6.79
N THR A 73 0.56 11.23 6.72
CA THR A 73 -0.20 12.00 7.70
C THR A 73 -1.47 12.51 7.05
N PHE A 74 -2.62 12.32 7.69
CA PHE A 74 -3.89 12.90 7.25
C PHE A 74 -4.10 14.22 8.01
N PHE A 75 -4.06 15.35 7.30
CA PHE A 75 -4.18 16.68 7.92
C PHE A 75 -5.62 17.11 8.15
N GLU A 76 -6.53 16.67 7.26
CA GLU A 76 -7.97 16.78 7.44
C GLU A 76 -8.55 15.37 7.38
N ALA A 77 -9.60 15.13 8.16
CA ALA A 77 -10.42 13.94 7.95
C ALA A 77 -10.90 13.96 6.49
N PRO A 78 -10.56 12.96 5.68
CA PRO A 78 -10.87 13.00 4.26
C PRO A 78 -12.37 13.12 4.04
N LYS A 79 -12.74 14.16 3.29
CA LYS A 79 -14.12 14.48 2.95
C LYS A 79 -14.51 13.62 1.74
N VAL A 80 -15.80 13.32 1.63
CA VAL A 80 -16.34 12.59 0.49
C VAL A 80 -16.55 13.62 -0.62
N ASP A 81 -15.61 13.73 -1.55
CA ASP A 81 -15.76 14.71 -2.63
C ASP A 81 -16.17 14.07 -3.96
N TYR A 82 -15.92 12.77 -4.16
CA TYR A 82 -16.18 12.13 -5.46
C TYR A 82 -16.67 10.68 -5.36
N SER A 83 -17.67 10.34 -6.19
CA SER A 83 -18.04 8.96 -6.51
C SER A 83 -17.56 8.64 -7.92
N ILE A 84 -16.69 7.64 -8.07
CA ILE A 84 -16.30 7.13 -9.38
C ILE A 84 -16.84 5.71 -9.46
N ILE A 85 -17.81 5.48 -10.36
CA ILE A 85 -18.42 4.16 -10.62
C ILE A 85 -19.06 3.57 -9.34
N GLY A 86 -19.80 4.39 -8.58
CA GLY A 86 -20.55 3.92 -7.41
C GLY A 86 -19.73 3.67 -6.14
N ASN A 87 -18.42 3.95 -6.15
CA ASN A 87 -17.57 3.88 -4.97
C ASN A 87 -17.27 5.28 -4.41
N ASP A 88 -17.50 5.46 -3.11
CA ASP A 88 -17.16 6.70 -2.40
C ASP A 88 -15.64 6.79 -2.20
N ILE A 89 -15.04 7.84 -2.77
CA ILE A 89 -13.61 8.13 -2.62
C ILE A 89 -13.44 9.17 -1.51
N LYS A 90 -12.67 8.80 -0.49
CA LYS A 90 -12.26 9.68 0.60
C LYS A 90 -11.03 10.47 0.15
N THR A 91 -11.21 11.75 -0.16
CA THR A 91 -10.15 12.67 -0.57
C THR A 91 -9.83 13.65 0.54
N GLY A 92 -8.57 14.07 0.64
CA GLY A 92 -8.17 15.05 1.66
C GLY A 92 -6.76 15.55 1.47
N ILE A 93 -6.27 16.31 2.45
CA ILE A 93 -4.90 16.79 2.45
C ILE A 93 -4.02 15.75 3.15
N MET A 94 -3.07 15.18 2.41
CA MET A 94 -2.15 14.15 2.91
C MET A 94 -0.70 14.63 2.89
N GLY A 95 0.00 14.45 3.99
CA GLY A 95 1.45 14.62 4.08
C GLY A 95 2.15 13.31 3.80
N LEU A 96 3.09 13.28 2.86
CA LEU A 96 3.92 12.13 2.56
C LEU A 96 5.37 12.41 2.97
N THR A 97 5.94 11.55 3.80
CA THR A 97 7.37 11.56 4.12
C THR A 97 8.09 10.61 3.16
N ARG A 98 9.01 11.14 2.34
CA ARG A 98 9.76 10.34 1.37
C ARG A 98 10.80 9.48 2.08
N ARG A 99 10.85 8.19 1.73
CA ARG A 99 11.76 7.19 2.30
C ARG A 99 13.24 7.55 2.12
N ASN A 100 13.63 8.03 0.95
CA ASN A 100 15.03 8.20 0.58
C ASN A 100 15.76 9.30 1.41
N ASP A 101 15.07 10.39 1.73
CA ASP A 101 15.70 11.56 2.37
C ASP A 101 14.86 12.20 3.48
N GLY A 102 13.75 11.57 3.88
CA GLY A 102 12.87 12.05 4.95
C GLY A 102 12.13 13.36 4.64
N LYS A 103 12.19 13.86 3.40
CA LYS A 103 11.51 15.11 3.04
C LYS A 103 10.00 14.91 3.04
N LYS A 104 9.29 15.93 3.54
CA LYS A 104 7.83 15.95 3.62
C LYS A 104 7.24 16.74 2.46
N PHE A 105 6.23 16.18 1.84
CA PHE A 105 5.48 16.81 0.75
C PHE A 105 4.00 16.75 1.10
N VAL A 106 3.26 17.80 0.75
CA VAL A 106 1.82 17.87 1.00
C VAL A 106 1.10 17.71 -0.33
N LEU A 107 0.17 16.77 -0.37
CA LEU A 107 -0.71 16.54 -1.50
C LEU A 107 -2.11 17.06 -1.17
N HIS A 108 -2.66 17.82 -2.09
CA HIS A 108 -4.06 18.27 -2.07
C HIS A 108 -4.92 17.29 -2.84
N ASP A 109 -6.21 17.19 -2.47
CA ASP A 109 -7.18 16.24 -3.02
C ASP A 109 -6.59 14.83 -3.18
N ALA A 110 -5.83 14.43 -2.18
CA ALA A 110 -5.10 13.18 -2.18
C ALA A 110 -6.02 12.04 -1.74
N PHE A 111 -5.82 10.88 -2.33
CA PHE A 111 -6.53 9.66 -1.99
C PHE A 111 -5.68 8.43 -2.26
N MET A 112 -6.01 7.35 -1.57
CA MET A 112 -5.46 6.03 -1.82
C MET A 112 -6.49 5.27 -2.65
N PRO A 113 -6.24 4.89 -3.91
CA PRO A 113 -7.14 4.06 -4.70
C PRO A 113 -7.09 2.59 -4.24
N ALA A 114 -8.21 1.87 -4.39
CA ALA A 114 -8.32 0.40 -4.25
C ALA A 114 -9.45 -0.06 -5.17
N ASP A 115 -9.40 -1.33 -5.55
CA ASP A 115 -10.34 -1.92 -6.50
C ASP A 115 -11.73 -2.07 -5.88
N CYS A 116 -11.83 -2.43 -4.59
CA CYS A 116 -13.11 -2.76 -3.96
C CYS A 116 -13.70 -1.65 -3.09
N ASN A 117 -12.89 -0.87 -2.36
CA ASN A 117 -13.40 0.16 -1.45
C ASN A 117 -12.36 1.24 -1.16
N CYS A 118 -12.62 2.49 -1.53
CA CYS A 118 -11.72 3.62 -1.29
C CYS A 118 -11.86 4.29 0.09
N SER A 119 -12.77 3.81 0.94
CA SER A 119 -13.04 4.38 2.27
C SER A 119 -12.34 3.65 3.42
N TYR A 120 -11.88 2.42 3.21
CA TYR A 120 -11.25 1.58 4.25
C TYR A 120 -9.88 1.09 3.81
N ILE A 121 -8.96 0.95 4.76
CA ILE A 121 -7.69 0.26 4.59
C ILE A 121 -7.88 -1.15 5.15
N THR A 122 -7.74 -2.14 4.27
CA THR A 122 -7.67 -3.55 4.67
C THR A 122 -6.21 -3.89 4.97
N TYR A 123 -5.96 -4.39 6.17
CA TYR A 123 -4.63 -4.75 6.62
C TYR A 123 -4.63 -6.16 7.20
N THR A 124 -3.51 -6.86 7.06
CA THR A 124 -3.29 -8.13 7.74
C THR A 124 -2.51 -7.90 9.03
N TYR A 125 -2.83 -8.67 10.06
CA TYR A 125 -2.09 -8.67 11.31
C TYR A 125 -1.99 -10.09 11.86
N ARG A 126 -0.90 -10.38 12.56
CA ARG A 126 -0.75 -11.64 13.28
C ARG A 126 -1.43 -11.57 14.66
N ASN A 127 -2.34 -12.50 14.92
CA ASN A 127 -2.95 -12.62 16.24
C ASN A 127 -1.89 -13.01 17.27
N PRO A 128 -1.69 -12.23 18.35
CA PRO A 128 -0.66 -12.51 19.35
C PRO A 128 -0.95 -13.75 20.21
N PHE A 129 -2.20 -14.20 20.27
CA PHE A 129 -2.62 -15.35 21.08
C PHE A 129 -2.69 -16.66 20.29
N THR A 130 -3.16 -16.62 19.04
CA THR A 130 -3.29 -17.83 18.19
C THR A 130 -2.15 -17.98 17.18
N GLY A 131 -1.41 -16.91 16.90
CA GLY A 131 -0.34 -16.89 15.90
C GLY A 131 -0.81 -16.90 14.45
N GLU A 132 -2.12 -16.91 14.21
CA GLU A 132 -2.76 -16.90 12.89
C GLU A 132 -2.72 -15.50 12.27
N THR A 133 -2.57 -15.42 10.94
CA THR A 133 -2.69 -14.18 10.19
C THR A 133 -4.16 -13.90 9.92
N LEU A 134 -4.65 -12.77 10.42
CA LEU A 134 -6.03 -12.31 10.25
C LEU A 134 -6.07 -11.02 9.43
N GLN A 135 -7.24 -10.70 8.90
CA GLN A 135 -7.51 -9.46 8.18
C GLN A 135 -8.47 -8.59 8.98
N ALA A 136 -8.23 -7.28 8.96
CA ALA A 136 -9.12 -6.29 9.53
C ALA A 136 -9.17 -5.03 8.66
N ASN A 137 -10.21 -4.23 8.87
CA ASN A 137 -10.44 -2.98 8.15
C ASN A 137 -10.35 -1.80 9.11
N ALA A 138 -9.66 -0.74 8.70
CA ALA A 138 -9.64 0.56 9.36
C ALA A 138 -10.26 1.61 8.46
N ALA A 139 -11.17 2.42 8.98
CA ALA A 139 -11.75 3.53 8.22
C ALA A 139 -10.73 4.65 8.07
N ILE A 140 -10.51 5.16 6.86
CA ILE A 140 -9.48 6.17 6.57
C ILE A 140 -9.80 7.50 7.28
N ASP A 141 -11.07 7.83 7.44
CA ASP A 141 -11.52 9.03 8.15
C ASP A 141 -11.20 9.03 9.66
N GLY A 142 -11.02 7.86 10.26
CA GLY A 142 -10.58 7.69 11.64
C GLY A 142 -9.06 7.66 11.83
N LEU A 143 -8.27 7.79 10.76
CA LEU A 143 -6.80 7.71 10.82
C LEU A 143 -6.18 9.10 10.90
N GLN A 144 -5.18 9.21 11.77
CA GLN A 144 -4.28 10.35 11.85
C GLN A 144 -3.03 10.11 10.99
N LYS A 145 -2.45 8.90 11.07
CA LYS A 145 -1.21 8.55 10.36
C LYS A 145 -1.12 7.08 9.96
N ILE A 146 -0.32 6.81 8.94
CA ILE A 146 0.22 5.48 8.61
C ILE A 146 1.74 5.59 8.67
N ILE A 147 2.37 4.74 9.46
CA ILE A 147 3.82 4.70 9.61
C ILE A 147 4.27 3.33 9.12
N PHE A 148 5.22 3.29 8.19
CA PHE A 148 5.77 2.04 7.69
C PHE A 148 7.12 1.74 8.35
N GLU A 149 7.29 0.51 8.84
CA GLU A 149 8.49 0.05 9.52
C GLU A 149 9.50 -0.51 8.52
N ASP A 150 10.05 0.36 7.68
CA ASP A 150 11.11 0.00 6.73
C ASP A 150 12.48 -0.08 7.43
N GLY A 151 12.69 -1.12 8.23
CA GLY A 151 14.01 -1.42 8.76
C GLY A 151 14.41 -0.68 10.04
N VAL A 152 13.46 -0.37 10.92
CA VAL A 152 13.80 -0.17 12.35
C VAL A 152 13.70 -1.51 13.06
N ARG A 153 14.74 -2.34 12.89
CA ARG A 153 15.14 -3.37 13.86
C ARG A 153 16.65 -3.35 14.01
#